data_AF-A0ABC8QCR7-F1
#
_entry.id   AF-A0ABC8QCR7-F1
#
_cell.length_a   1.000
_cell.length_b   1.000
_cell.length_c   1.000
_cell.angle_alpha   90.00
_cell.angle_beta   90.00
_cell.angle_gamma   90.00
#
_symmetry.space_group_name_H-M   'P 1'
#
loop_
_entity.id
_entity.type
_entity.pdbx_description
1 polymer ?
#
loop_
_entity_poly.entity_id
_entity_poly.type
_entity_poly.pdbx_seq_one_letter_code
_entity_poly.pdbx_strand_id
1 'polypeptide(L)' 'MTLCSACAAIELHKRGAPGHALLRITDTQRIKSPSARPITVSTFSCPTCGARWVYRDEKNVDNQGWSLEA' A
#
# COMPACT_ATOMS: atom_id res chain seq x y z
N MET A 1 -13.36 2.47 12.57
CA MET A 1 -12.00 2.49 13.15
C MET A 1 -11.36 3.82 12.80
N THR A 2 -10.70 4.47 13.76
CA THR A 2 -10.01 5.74 13.53
C THR A 2 -8.54 5.45 13.22
N LEU A 3 -8.01 6.01 12.14
CA LEU A 3 -6.58 5.90 11.82
C LEU A 3 -5.75 6.62 12.88
N CYS A 4 -4.57 6.07 13.23
CA CYS A 4 -3.59 6.86 13.97
C CYS A 4 -3.06 8.01 13.09
N SER A 5 -2.50 9.05 13.71
CA SER A 5 -1.99 10.25 13.01
C SER A 5 -1.03 9.90 11.86
N ALA A 6 -0.14 8.93 12.07
CA ALA A 6 0.80 8.49 11.05
C ALA A 6 0.13 7.78 9.87
N CYS A 7 -0.93 6.98 10.10
CA CYS A 7 -1.70 6.37 9.02
C CYS A 7 -2.56 7.40 8.29
N ALA A 8 -3.10 8.40 8.99
CA ALA A 8 -3.86 9.49 8.39
C ALA A 8 -2.99 10.43 7.53
N ALA A 9 -1.67 10.48 7.77
CA ALA A 9 -0.71 11.27 7.01
C ALA A 9 -0.16 10.56 5.75
N ILE A 10 -0.53 9.30 5.50
CA ILE A 10 -0.08 8.57 4.31
C ILE A 10 -0.71 9.20 3.07
N GLU A 11 0.13 9.58 2.11
CA GLU A 11 -0.32 10.12 0.83
C GLU A 11 -0.82 8.97 -0.07
N LEU A 12 -2.12 9.00 -0.38
CA LEU A 12 -2.77 7.99 -1.20
C LEU A 12 -2.38 8.13 -2.67
N HIS A 13 -2.36 7.02 -3.38
CA HIS A 13 -2.26 6.99 -4.85
C HIS A 13 -1.02 7.67 -5.45
N LYS A 14 0.04 7.79 -4.64
CA LYS A 14 1.33 8.34 -5.07
C LYS A 14 2.45 7.32 -4.92
N ARG A 15 3.06 6.98 -6.05
CA ARG A 15 4.20 6.08 -6.11
C ARG A 15 5.39 6.68 -5.38
N GLY A 16 6.03 5.87 -4.51
CA GLY A 16 7.19 6.27 -3.73
C GLY A 16 6.87 7.17 -2.53
N ALA A 17 5.60 7.47 -2.26
CA ALA A 17 5.22 8.17 -1.04
C ALA A 17 5.63 7.35 0.21
N PRO A 18 6.11 8.00 1.27
CA PRO A 18 6.46 7.31 2.50
C PRO A 18 5.21 6.74 3.17
N GLY A 19 5.29 5.49 3.61
CA GLY A 19 4.27 4.88 4.46
C GLY A 19 4.50 5.22 5.93
N HIS A 20 3.57 4.78 6.76
CA HIS A 20 3.76 4.80 8.21
C HIS A 20 4.90 3.85 8.62
N ALA A 21 5.89 4.35 9.37
CA ALA A 21 7.11 3.62 9.73
C ALA A 21 6.88 2.32 10.51
N LEU A 22 5.79 2.20 11.27
CA LEU A 22 5.49 0.97 12.04
C LEU A 22 4.65 -0.05 11.24
N LEU A 23 4.35 0.21 9.96
CA LEU A 23 3.64 -0.75 9.12
C LEU A 23 4.44 -2.06 9.05
N ARG A 24 3.74 -3.16 9.35
CA ARG A 24 4.28 -4.50 9.24
C ARG A 24 3.77 -5.13 7.95
N ILE A 25 4.68 -5.60 7.12
CA ILE A 25 4.31 -6.32 5.92
C ILE A 25 3.68 -7.65 6.31
N THR A 26 2.49 -7.93 5.77
CA THR A 26 1.76 -9.17 6.01
C THR A 26 1.81 -10.08 4.80
N ASP A 27 1.86 -9.51 3.59
CA ASP A 27 1.93 -10.27 2.35
C ASP A 27 2.63 -9.47 1.25
N THR A 28 3.20 -10.15 0.25
CA THR A 28 3.69 -9.52 -0.97
C THR A 28 3.47 -10.43 -2.16
N GLN A 29 2.70 -9.94 -3.11
CA GLN A 29 2.34 -10.64 -4.33
C GLN A 29 2.98 -9.96 -5.53
N ARG A 30 3.63 -10.76 -6.38
CA ARG A 30 4.12 -10.28 -7.67
C ARG A 30 3.30 -10.93 -8.78
N ILE A 31 2.48 -10.12 -9.44
CA ILE A 31 1.60 -10.57 -10.51
C ILE A 31 2.32 -10.37 -11.83
N LYS A 32 2.54 -11.46 -12.57
CA LYS A 32 3.11 -11.45 -13.92
C LYS A 32 2.00 -11.75 -14.91
N SER A 33 1.61 -10.76 -15.70
CA SER A 33 0.65 -10.95 -16.80
C SER A 33 1.42 -11.11 -18.11
N PRO A 34 1.03 -12.03 -19.01
CA PRO A 34 1.74 -12.26 -20.28
C PRO A 34 1.83 -11.01 -21.17
N SER A 35 0.86 -10.11 -21.09
CA SER A 35 0.73 -8.91 -21.92
C SER A 35 0.99 -7.60 -21.17
N ALA A 36 1.27 -7.63 -19.87
CA ALA A 36 1.43 -6.43 -19.05
C ALA A 36 2.74 -6.43 -18.27
N ARG A 37 3.14 -5.23 -17.81
CA ARG A 37 4.32 -5.10 -16.94
C ARG A 37 4.03 -5.82 -15.61
N PRO A 38 5.05 -6.44 -14.98
CA PRO A 38 4.88 -7.06 -13.68
C PRO A 38 4.41 -6.03 -12.65
N ILE A 39 3.40 -6.42 -11.87
CA ILE A 39 2.84 -5.61 -10.78
C ILE A 39 3.31 -6.20 -9.46
N THR A 40 3.68 -5.35 -8.51
CA THR A 40 3.96 -5.79 -7.13
C THR A 40 2.94 -5.16 -6.20
N VAL A 41 2.24 -5.99 -5.44
CA VAL A 41 1.27 -5.58 -4.43
C VAL A 41 1.77 -6.07 -3.08
N SER A 42 2.01 -5.14 -2.16
CA SER A 42 2.43 -5.46 -0.79
C SER A 42 1.35 -5.04 0.17
N THR A 43 0.93 -5.95 1.04
CA THR A 43 -0.09 -5.69 2.07
C THR A 43 0.60 -5.51 3.42
N PHE A 44 0.11 -4.55 4.18
CA PHE A 44 0.67 -4.15 5.47
C PHE A 44 -0.44 -4.01 6.51
N SER A 45 -0.09 -4.23 7.76
CA SER A 45 -0.94 -3.94 8.91
C SER A 45 -0.26 -2.95 9.84
N CYS A 46 -1.05 -2.02 10.37
CA CYS A 46 -0.60 -1.08 11.39
C CYS A 46 -0.80 -1.69 12.79
N PRO A 47 0.26 -1.96 13.56
CA PRO A 47 0.11 -2.50 14.91
C PRO A 47 -0.50 -1.49 15.89
N THR A 48 -0.54 -0.20 15.55
CA THR A 48 -1.06 0.87 16.41
C THR A 48 -2.57 1.04 16.31
N CYS A 49 -3.12 1.08 15.09
CA CYS A 49 -4.55 1.30 14.87
C CYS A 49 -5.28 0.13 14.19
N GLY A 50 -4.56 -0.94 13.82
CA GLY A 50 -5.12 -2.10 13.15
C GLY A 50 -5.42 -1.90 11.66
N ALA A 51 -5.24 -0.68 11.13
CA ALA A 51 -5.50 -0.39 9.72
C ALA A 51 -4.67 -1.26 8.78
N ARG A 52 -5.30 -1.75 7.72
CA ARG A 52 -4.65 -2.53 6.67
C ARG A 52 -4.41 -1.64 5.46
N TRP A 53 -3.21 -1.73 4.92
CA TRP A 53 -2.72 -0.87 3.85
C TRP A 53 -2.18 -1.73 2.73
N VAL A 54 -2.43 -1.29 1.51
CA VAL A 54 -1.88 -1.92 0.31
C VAL A 54 -0.98 -0.91 -0.38
N TYR A 55 0.21 -1.34 -0.74
CA TYR A 55 1.10 -0.60 -1.63
C TYR A 55 1.17 -1.31 -2.98
N ARG A 56 0.76 -0.61 -4.04
CA ARG A 56 0.80 -1.11 -5.41
C ARG A 56 1.92 -0.43 -6.19
N ASP A 57 2.97 -1.17 -6.55
CA ASP A 57 3.94 -0.74 -7.56
C ASP A 57 3.51 -1.25 -8.94
N GLU A 58 2.68 -0.43 -9.58
CA GLU A 58 2.24 -0.57 -10.95
C GLU A 58 2.49 0.75 -11.67
N LYS A 59 3.00 0.69 -12.90
CA LYS A 59 3.28 1.90 -13.69
C LYS A 59 2.06 2.26 -14.53
N ASN A 60 1.81 3.56 -14.70
CA ASN A 60 0.79 4.13 -15.57
C ASN A 60 -0.66 3.82 -15.14
N VAL A 61 -0.92 3.75 -13.83
CA VAL A 61 -2.27 3.61 -13.27
C VAL A 61 -2.51 4.69 -12.21
N ASP A 62 -3.74 5.16 -12.13
CA ASP A 62 -4.11 6.23 -11.19
C ASP A 62 -4.13 5.78 -9.73
N ASN A 63 -4.20 4.48 -9.47
CA ASN A 63 -4.24 3.90 -8.12
C ASN A 63 -2.88 3.38 -7.62
N GLN A 64 -1.77 3.81 -8.21
CA GLN A 64 -0.42 3.40 -7.82
C GLN A 64 -0.03 3.92 -6.42
N GLY A 65 0.75 3.19 -5.64
CA GLY A 65 1.18 3.61 -4.30
C GLY A 65 0.26 3.12 -3.19
N TRP A 66 0.09 3.92 -2.13
CA TRP A 66 -0.67 3.52 -0.94
C TRP A 66 -2.18 3.60 -1.15
N SER A 67 -2.90 2.61 -0.62
CA SER A 67 -4.36 2.57 -0.53
C SER A 67 -4.76 1.90 0.79
N LEU A 68 -5.80 2.41 1.43
CA LEU A 68 -6.37 1.78 2.63
C LEU A 68 -7.25 0.59 2.19
N GLU A 69 -7.04 -0.58 2.79
CA GLU A 69 -7.91 -1.74 2.61
C GLU A 69 -9.15 -1.53 3.51
N ALA A 70 -10.34 -1.48 2.89
CA ALA A 70 -11.61 -1.24 3.57
C ALA A 70 -12.10 -2.47 4.36
#